data_AF-A0A7H0NEM1-F1
#
_entry.id   AF-A0A7H0NEM1-F1
#
_cell.length_a   1.000
_cell.length_b   1.000
_cell.length_c   1.000
_cell.angle_alpha   90.00
_cell.angle_beta   90.00
_cell.angle_gamma   90.00
#
_symmetry.space_group_name_H-M   'P 1'
#
loop_
_entity.id
_entity.type
_entity.pdbx_description
1 polymer ?
#
loop_
_entity_poly.entity_id
_entity_poly.type
_entity_poly.pdbx_seq_one_letter_code
_entity_poly.pdbx_strand_id
1 'polypeptide(L)'
;MPLRTAARTRARACAVAALTATALLATGHPATAAPRADTTDPMNRAFAEAAHAYGVPRDLLAAVGYGESRLDGHAGTPSQANGYGVMHLASNPSNRSLEKASELTGESAARLRRDTTANILGGAAVLRDHADALGLDAAERRDVNSWYPAVARYSAAEGPAAALYADSVFTFLAEGVAATVSGGEQVLVPSRPVSPDKGAVSASDVYAQSADYPSARWVPAYSGNFVVGRKAAIDKVVIHTTQGSYAGSISWYQNPASQVSAHYTIRSSDGEVTQSVLEKDTAWHAGSTNSSSVGIEHEGYVDNPAWYTEAMYRSSAALTKHLATRYNIPKNRSHIIGHSEAPGADHTDPGPNWDWNHYMELIDGDPGSGGDGLTFPTYTTQQSGSTGPQVKAVQTLLNAQGYEAGAADGSFGPMTKSAVQVFQKARTLEADGTVGPKTWMALLSAGTTPALAKGASGEAVKRLQRALTAALGTTVNADGSFGPATETAVRSYQTGRKLSVDGKVGPATWGALQSGK
;
A
#
# COMPACT_ATOMS: atom_id res chain seq x y z
N MET A 1 18.08 70.18 49.27
CA MET A 1 18.40 71.63 49.38
C MET A 1 19.92 71.78 49.35
N PRO A 2 20.49 72.88 48.83
CA PRO A 2 20.19 73.63 47.60
C PRO A 2 21.36 73.48 46.56
N LEU A 3 21.15 73.43 45.24
CA LEU A 3 20.89 74.51 44.26
C LEU A 3 22.03 75.53 44.01
N ARG A 4 22.36 75.70 42.70
CA ARG A 4 22.64 76.94 41.89
C ARG A 4 23.75 76.67 40.83
N THR A 5 23.85 77.22 39.61
CA THR A 5 23.05 78.06 38.65
C THR A 5 23.83 78.12 37.30
N ALA A 6 23.33 78.47 36.09
CA ALA A 6 21.97 78.53 35.50
C ALA A 6 22.01 78.95 34.00
N ALA A 7 21.04 78.46 33.19
CA ALA A 7 20.44 79.12 32.00
C ALA A 7 21.31 79.21 30.70
N ARG A 8 20.74 79.34 29.48
CA ARG A 8 19.57 80.13 29.03
C ARG A 8 18.80 79.60 27.78
N THR A 9 17.47 79.84 27.78
CA THR A 9 16.51 80.18 26.66
C THR A 9 16.45 79.33 25.37
N ARG A 10 15.30 78.77 24.92
CA ARG A 10 14.02 79.36 24.39
C ARG A 10 14.21 80.18 23.08
N ALA A 11 13.38 80.11 22.02
CA ALA A 11 11.99 79.62 21.83
C ALA A 11 11.67 79.16 20.37
N ARG A 12 10.41 78.75 20.12
CA ARG A 12 9.80 78.24 18.86
C ARG A 12 9.45 79.33 17.84
N ALA A 13 9.34 78.96 16.54
CA ALA A 13 8.27 79.42 15.62
C ALA A 13 8.14 78.51 14.38
N CYS A 14 6.93 78.34 13.85
CA CYS A 14 6.64 77.69 12.55
C CYS A 14 6.44 78.74 11.46
N ALA A 15 6.71 78.39 10.20
CA ALA A 15 6.17 79.09 9.03
C ALA A 15 5.95 78.10 7.88
N VAL A 16 4.84 78.26 7.16
CA VAL A 16 4.45 77.46 5.99
C VAL A 16 4.66 78.29 4.73
N ALA A 17 5.21 77.71 3.68
CA ALA A 17 5.13 78.25 2.32
C ALA A 17 5.19 77.11 1.28
N ALA A 18 4.18 77.07 0.40
CA ALA A 18 4.30 76.42 -0.91
C ALA A 18 5.16 77.33 -1.84
N LEU A 19 5.62 76.97 -3.04
CA LEU A 19 5.07 76.07 -4.05
C LEU A 19 6.16 75.89 -5.13
N THR A 20 6.50 74.67 -5.57
CA THR A 20 7.06 74.43 -6.92
C THR A 20 6.78 72.99 -7.34
N ALA A 21 6.08 72.82 -8.46
CA ALA A 21 5.83 71.52 -9.04
C ALA A 21 6.97 71.13 -9.98
N THR A 22 7.58 69.97 -9.75
CA THR A 22 8.40 69.25 -10.74
C THR A 22 7.79 67.87 -10.94
N ALA A 23 7.16 67.67 -12.10
CA ALA A 23 6.64 66.38 -12.49
C ALA A 23 7.81 65.48 -12.91
N LEU A 24 8.21 64.54 -12.03
CA LEU A 24 8.95 63.36 -12.45
C LEU A 24 7.97 62.19 -12.57
N LEU A 25 7.85 61.67 -13.79
CA LEU A 25 7.16 60.41 -14.08
C LEU A 25 8.01 59.25 -13.56
N ALA A 26 7.95 59.00 -12.25
CA ALA A 26 8.38 57.73 -11.67
C ALA A 26 7.27 56.70 -11.91
N THR A 27 7.47 55.81 -12.88
CA THR A 27 6.57 54.68 -13.10
C THR A 27 6.54 53.82 -11.84
N GLY A 28 5.35 53.66 -11.27
CA GLY A 28 5.13 52.83 -10.11
C GLY A 28 5.51 51.38 -10.42
N HIS A 29 6.69 50.97 -9.97
CA HIS A 29 7.02 49.56 -9.90
C HIS A 29 6.14 48.97 -8.79
N PRO A 30 5.34 47.93 -9.05
CA PRO A 30 4.66 47.23 -7.98
C PRO A 30 5.74 46.73 -7.00
N ALA A 31 5.46 46.86 -5.70
CA ALA A 31 6.36 46.35 -4.67
C ALA A 31 6.72 44.90 -5.00
N THR A 32 8.01 44.62 -5.15
CA THR A 32 8.51 43.27 -5.44
C THR A 32 7.92 42.32 -4.41
N ALA A 33 7.15 41.33 -4.89
CA ALA A 33 6.73 40.24 -4.03
C ALA A 33 7.97 39.69 -3.32
N ALA A 34 7.83 39.37 -2.02
CA ALA A 34 8.87 38.67 -1.30
C ALA A 34 9.32 37.46 -2.14
N PRO A 35 10.64 37.18 -2.21
CA PRO A 35 11.12 36.07 -3.02
C PRO A 35 10.33 34.82 -2.66
N ARG A 36 9.82 34.12 -3.67
CA ARG A 36 9.14 32.82 -3.49
C ARG A 36 10.05 31.99 -2.59
N ALA A 37 9.55 31.60 -1.42
CA ALA A 37 10.27 30.69 -0.55
C ALA A 37 10.66 29.47 -1.39
N ASP A 38 11.93 29.12 -1.39
CA ASP A 38 12.46 28.07 -2.25
C ASP A 38 11.66 26.77 -1.98
N THR A 39 10.87 26.31 -2.94
CA THR A 39 9.92 25.19 -2.74
C THR A 39 10.52 23.84 -3.13
N THR A 40 11.84 23.77 -3.28
CA THR A 40 12.56 22.67 -3.93
C THR A 40 12.42 21.33 -3.21
N ASP A 41 12.56 21.30 -1.87
CA ASP A 41 12.50 20.08 -1.07
C ASP A 41 11.81 20.33 0.30
N PRO A 42 10.46 20.40 0.37
CA PRO A 42 9.74 20.72 1.60
C PRO A 42 9.85 19.67 2.71
N MET A 43 9.89 18.37 2.39
CA MET A 43 9.98 17.27 3.37
C MET A 43 11.36 17.24 4.04
N ASN A 44 12.43 17.36 3.26
CA ASN A 44 13.80 17.43 3.75
C ASN A 44 14.02 18.64 4.66
N ARG A 45 13.42 19.79 4.31
CA ARG A 45 13.42 20.98 5.17
C ARG A 45 12.71 20.72 6.49
N ALA A 46 11.49 20.15 6.47
CA ALA A 46 10.75 19.83 7.67
C ALA A 46 11.55 18.91 8.61
N PHE A 47 12.21 17.88 8.07
CA PHE A 47 13.10 17.01 8.84
C PHE A 47 14.30 17.76 9.42
N ALA A 48 14.96 18.63 8.65
CA ALA A 48 16.11 19.41 9.13
C ALA A 48 15.74 20.43 10.21
N GLU A 49 14.63 21.15 10.05
CA GLU A 49 14.12 22.13 11.00
C GLU A 49 13.66 21.47 12.31
N ALA A 50 12.91 20.38 12.24
CA ALA A 50 12.46 19.63 13.41
C ALA A 50 13.62 18.96 14.18
N ALA A 51 14.58 18.39 13.45
CA ALA A 51 15.82 17.85 14.00
C ALA A 51 16.62 18.92 14.76
N HIS A 52 16.78 20.10 14.17
CA HIS A 52 17.45 21.23 14.83
C HIS A 52 16.68 21.73 16.04
N ALA A 53 15.35 21.90 15.94
CA ALA A 53 14.51 22.42 17.01
C ALA A 53 14.54 21.55 18.29
N TYR A 54 14.49 20.22 18.13
CA TYR A 54 14.44 19.28 19.24
C TYR A 54 15.77 18.58 19.56
N GLY A 55 16.81 18.78 18.73
CA GLY A 55 18.11 18.13 18.92
C GLY A 55 18.07 16.63 18.68
N VAL A 56 17.21 16.18 17.76
CA VAL A 56 17.12 14.79 17.28
C VAL A 56 18.00 14.64 16.03
N PRO A 57 18.78 13.56 15.84
CA PRO A 57 19.49 13.34 14.58
C PRO A 57 18.52 13.30 13.39
N ARG A 58 18.70 14.17 12.39
CA ARG A 58 17.78 14.31 11.22
C ARG A 58 17.52 12.97 10.52
N ASP A 59 18.55 12.16 10.35
CA ASP A 59 18.46 10.88 9.67
C ASP A 59 17.72 9.81 10.49
N LEU A 60 17.79 9.89 11.83
CA LEU A 60 16.98 9.06 12.71
C LEU A 60 15.49 9.43 12.59
N LEU A 61 15.20 10.73 12.62
CA LEU A 61 13.83 11.25 12.47
C LEU A 61 13.21 10.85 11.12
N ALA A 62 14.00 10.93 10.04
CA ALA A 62 13.58 10.46 8.71
C ALA A 62 13.42 8.94 8.64
N ALA A 63 14.29 8.14 9.27
CA ALA A 63 14.14 6.69 9.35
C ALA A 63 12.89 6.26 10.15
N VAL A 64 12.55 6.97 11.23
CA VAL A 64 11.29 6.79 11.98
C VAL A 64 10.09 7.07 11.07
N GLY A 65 10.02 8.24 10.42
CA GLY A 65 8.92 8.56 9.50
C GLY A 65 8.81 7.59 8.30
N TYR A 66 9.94 7.04 7.84
CA TYR A 66 9.94 6.01 6.80
C TYR A 66 9.38 4.67 7.30
N GLY A 67 9.70 4.26 8.53
CA GLY A 67 9.12 3.06 9.15
C GLY A 67 7.63 3.18 9.44
N GLU A 68 7.14 4.37 9.80
CA GLU A 68 5.74 4.57 10.17
C GLU A 68 4.80 4.70 8.97
N SER A 69 5.25 5.33 7.88
CA SER A 69 4.38 5.70 6.75
C SER A 69 5.05 5.65 5.37
N ARG A 70 6.31 5.20 5.26
CA ARG A 70 7.17 5.40 4.08
C ARG A 70 7.25 6.87 3.64
N LEU A 71 7.16 7.80 4.61
CA LEU A 71 7.14 9.25 4.41
C LEU A 71 5.87 9.78 3.71
N ASP A 72 4.77 9.03 3.76
CA ASP A 72 3.46 9.48 3.29
C ASP A 72 2.68 10.17 4.41
N GLY A 73 2.01 11.28 4.09
CA GLY A 73 1.10 11.96 5.00
C GLY A 73 -0.32 11.40 5.01
N HIS A 74 -0.65 10.49 4.07
CA HIS A 74 -1.97 9.91 3.83
C HIS A 74 -3.11 10.96 3.73
N ALA A 75 -2.79 12.16 3.22
CA ALA A 75 -3.68 13.33 3.23
C ALA A 75 -4.32 13.67 4.60
N GLY A 76 -3.73 13.19 5.70
CA GLY A 76 -4.23 13.32 7.07
C GLY A 76 -5.44 12.43 7.40
N THR A 77 -5.66 11.33 6.67
CA THR A 77 -6.54 10.24 7.13
C THR A 77 -5.85 9.43 8.24
N PRO A 78 -6.61 8.84 9.18
CA PRO A 78 -6.04 7.97 10.21
C PRO A 78 -5.70 6.57 9.68
N SER A 79 -4.66 5.97 10.26
CA SER A 79 -4.45 4.51 10.27
C SER A 79 -5.49 3.80 11.18
N GLN A 80 -5.53 2.46 11.16
CA GLN A 80 -6.42 1.69 12.05
C GLN A 80 -6.14 1.92 13.54
N ALA A 81 -4.89 2.22 13.90
CA ALA A 81 -4.49 2.61 15.25
C ALA A 81 -4.83 4.09 15.60
N ASN A 82 -5.58 4.79 14.73
CA ASN A 82 -5.86 6.23 14.82
C ASN A 82 -4.59 7.09 14.88
N GLY A 83 -3.57 6.69 14.11
CA GLY A 83 -2.31 7.40 13.87
C GLY A 83 -2.37 8.26 12.60
N TYR A 84 -1.68 9.40 12.59
CA TYR A 84 -1.79 10.39 11.52
C TYR A 84 -0.44 10.90 11.02
N GLY A 85 -0.36 11.11 9.71
CA GLY A 85 0.76 11.76 9.02
C GLY A 85 2.06 10.96 9.02
N VAL A 86 3.13 11.59 8.52
CA VAL A 86 4.45 10.98 8.28
C VAL A 86 5.03 10.26 9.51
N MET A 87 4.79 10.81 10.70
CA MET A 87 5.31 10.32 11.98
C MET A 87 4.30 9.46 12.76
N HIS A 88 3.14 9.14 12.18
CA HIS A 88 2.07 8.34 12.79
C HIS A 88 1.72 8.79 14.23
N LEU A 89 1.48 10.09 14.40
CA LEU A 89 1.07 10.66 15.68
C LEU A 89 -0.33 10.15 16.03
N ALA A 90 -0.46 9.37 17.10
CA ALA A 90 -1.64 8.57 17.42
C ALA A 90 -2.45 9.11 18.61
N SER A 91 -3.76 8.83 18.55
CA SER A 91 -4.75 9.27 19.54
C SER A 91 -5.70 8.12 19.85
N ASN A 92 -5.24 7.15 20.64
CA ASN A 92 -6.00 5.96 21.04
C ASN A 92 -5.73 5.63 22.54
N PRO A 93 -6.43 4.66 23.16
CA PRO A 93 -6.28 4.39 24.60
C PRO A 93 -4.86 4.01 25.07
N SER A 94 -4.03 3.41 24.21
CA SER A 94 -2.67 2.99 24.53
C SER A 94 -1.57 3.94 24.02
N ASN A 95 -1.84 4.73 22.98
CA ASN A 95 -0.89 5.71 22.42
C ASN A 95 -1.55 7.10 22.28
N ARG A 96 -0.97 8.09 22.97
CA ARG A 96 -1.39 9.50 23.00
C ARG A 96 -0.33 10.46 22.44
N SER A 97 0.50 9.98 21.50
CA SER A 97 1.58 10.77 20.91
C SER A 97 1.07 12.01 20.16
N LEU A 98 -0.16 12.02 19.63
CA LEU A 98 -0.76 13.20 19.01
C LEU A 98 -1.04 14.32 20.02
N GLU A 99 -1.63 14.01 21.17
CA GLU A 99 -1.86 15.00 22.22
C GLU A 99 -0.54 15.46 22.83
N LYS A 100 0.38 14.53 23.11
CA LYS A 100 1.72 14.85 23.60
C LYS A 100 2.49 15.76 22.64
N ALA A 101 2.42 15.51 21.33
CA ALA A 101 2.99 16.38 20.32
C ALA A 101 2.34 17.77 20.33
N SER A 102 1.02 17.86 20.51
CA SER A 102 0.29 19.13 20.60
C SER A 102 0.72 19.95 21.81
N GLU A 103 0.90 19.32 22.96
CA GLU A 103 1.42 19.95 24.19
C GLU A 103 2.86 20.44 24.04
N LEU A 104 3.75 19.61 23.46
CA LEU A 104 5.18 19.92 23.34
C LEU A 104 5.52 20.96 22.27
N THR A 105 4.73 21.05 21.20
CA THR A 105 4.96 21.97 20.07
C THR A 105 4.12 23.25 20.16
N GLY A 106 2.99 23.21 20.87
CA GLY A 106 1.94 24.23 20.80
C GLY A 106 1.11 24.18 19.51
N GLU A 107 1.38 23.24 18.59
CA GLU A 107 0.59 23.07 17.38
C GLU A 107 -0.75 22.40 17.68
N SER A 108 -1.81 22.83 16.99
CA SER A 108 -3.14 22.21 17.18
C SER A 108 -3.16 20.77 16.65
N ALA A 109 -3.88 19.88 17.34
CA ALA A 109 -4.10 18.51 16.85
C ALA A 109 -4.68 18.44 15.43
N ALA A 110 -5.49 19.42 15.01
CA ALA A 110 -6.01 19.50 13.64
C ALA A 110 -4.91 19.76 12.59
N ARG A 111 -3.88 20.53 12.95
CA ARG A 111 -2.71 20.84 12.12
C ARG A 111 -1.72 19.67 12.12
N LEU A 112 -1.40 19.11 13.29
CA LEU A 112 -0.57 17.90 13.42
C LEU A 112 -1.11 16.69 12.62
N ARG A 113 -2.42 16.58 12.43
CA ARG A 113 -3.02 15.51 11.60
C ARG A 113 -2.84 15.68 10.10
N ARG A 114 -2.67 16.91 9.57
CA ARG A 114 -2.82 17.22 8.14
C ARG A 114 -1.65 17.97 7.50
N ASP A 115 -0.88 18.70 8.30
CA ASP A 115 0.28 19.45 7.85
C ASP A 115 1.54 18.62 8.11
N THR A 116 2.21 18.21 7.02
CA THR A 116 3.40 17.36 7.06
C THR A 116 4.53 17.96 7.91
N THR A 117 4.76 19.27 7.82
CA THR A 117 5.81 19.95 8.57
C THR A 117 5.50 19.96 10.07
N ALA A 118 4.27 20.28 10.45
CA ALA A 118 3.83 20.21 11.84
C ALA A 118 3.88 18.78 12.39
N ASN A 119 3.49 17.78 11.60
CA ASN A 119 3.53 16.38 11.98
C ASN A 119 4.97 15.89 12.27
N ILE A 120 5.92 16.25 11.40
CA ILE A 120 7.37 15.95 11.60
C ILE A 120 7.93 16.67 12.83
N LEU A 121 7.54 17.94 13.04
CA LEU A 121 7.88 18.70 14.24
C LEU A 121 7.35 18.02 15.51
N GLY A 122 6.11 17.51 15.48
CA GLY A 122 5.48 16.77 16.57
C GLY A 122 6.17 15.44 16.87
N GLY A 123 6.53 14.66 15.86
CA GLY A 123 7.29 13.41 16.04
C GLY A 123 8.67 13.65 16.65
N ALA A 124 9.37 14.70 16.20
CA ALA A 124 10.65 15.10 16.79
C ALA A 124 10.52 15.51 18.26
N ALA A 125 9.44 16.23 18.60
CA ALA A 125 9.15 16.62 19.98
C ALA A 125 8.93 15.40 20.88
N VAL A 126 8.12 14.44 20.45
CA VAL A 126 7.82 13.22 21.22
C VAL A 126 9.07 12.35 21.39
N LEU A 127 9.86 12.14 20.33
CA LEU A 127 11.16 11.44 20.44
C LEU A 127 12.08 12.13 21.46
N ARG A 128 12.13 13.46 21.45
CA ARG A 128 12.98 14.21 22.38
C ARG A 128 12.50 14.13 23.83
N ASP A 129 11.19 14.19 24.08
CA ASP A 129 10.61 13.97 25.40
C ASP A 129 10.96 12.57 25.94
N HIS A 130 10.93 11.53 25.08
CA HIS A 130 11.37 10.19 25.47
C HIS A 130 12.88 10.13 25.79
N ALA A 131 13.73 10.81 25.03
CA ALA A 131 15.17 10.89 25.30
C ALA A 131 15.49 11.65 26.60
N ASP A 132 14.82 12.78 26.85
CA ASP A 132 14.96 13.53 28.11
C ASP A 132 14.44 12.71 29.31
N ALA A 133 13.35 11.96 29.14
CA ALA A 133 12.81 11.03 30.14
C ALA A 133 13.61 9.72 30.30
N LEU A 134 14.65 9.51 29.49
CA LEU A 134 15.68 8.48 29.65
C LEU A 134 16.97 9.06 30.27
N GLY A 135 17.06 10.39 30.39
CA GLY A 135 18.22 11.08 30.95
C GLY A 135 19.32 11.41 29.94
N LEU A 136 19.09 11.25 28.62
CA LEU A 136 20.13 11.45 27.60
C LEU A 136 20.66 12.89 27.59
N ASP A 137 21.97 13.02 27.79
CA ASP A 137 22.66 14.29 27.81
C ASP A 137 22.84 14.88 26.40
N ALA A 138 23.48 16.06 26.32
CA ALA A 138 23.67 16.74 25.04
C ALA A 138 24.71 16.06 24.12
N ALA A 139 25.60 15.23 24.65
CA ALA A 139 26.57 14.44 23.90
C ALA A 139 25.95 13.12 23.41
N GLU A 140 25.24 12.39 24.28
CA GLU A 140 24.49 11.18 23.93
C GLU A 140 23.46 11.47 22.84
N ARG A 141 22.74 12.60 22.92
CA ARG A 141 21.80 12.99 21.85
C ARG A 141 22.44 13.26 20.49
N ARG A 142 23.77 13.47 20.40
CA ARG A 142 24.49 13.57 19.12
C ARG A 142 24.92 12.22 18.56
N ASP A 143 25.04 11.20 19.39
CA ASP A 143 25.24 9.82 18.94
C ASP A 143 23.90 9.19 18.60
N VAL A 144 23.75 8.69 17.36
CA VAL A 144 22.50 8.05 16.95
C VAL A 144 22.24 6.75 17.73
N ASN A 145 23.28 6.05 18.19
CA ASN A 145 23.14 4.75 18.85
C ASN A 145 22.48 4.85 20.24
N SER A 146 22.70 5.96 20.96
CA SER A 146 22.04 6.24 22.24
C SER A 146 20.52 6.36 22.14
N TRP A 147 19.96 6.68 20.96
CA TRP A 147 18.52 6.90 20.80
C TRP A 147 17.66 5.63 20.79
N TYR A 148 18.23 4.44 20.70
CA TYR A 148 17.46 3.20 20.55
C TYR A 148 16.34 3.03 21.60
N PRO A 149 16.54 3.28 22.91
CA PRO A 149 15.46 3.14 23.89
C PRO A 149 14.39 4.23 23.77
N ALA A 150 14.72 5.41 23.24
CA ALA A 150 13.75 6.47 22.96
C ALA A 150 12.88 6.13 21.75
N VAL A 151 13.47 5.53 20.71
CA VAL A 151 12.75 4.99 19.55
C VAL A 151 11.85 3.82 19.97
N ALA A 152 12.33 2.90 20.81
CA ALA A 152 11.53 1.81 21.34
C ALA A 152 10.27 2.32 22.06
N ARG A 153 10.40 3.36 22.91
CA ARG A 153 9.27 4.03 23.58
C ARG A 153 8.28 4.69 22.62
N TYR A 154 8.75 5.22 21.48
CA TYR A 154 7.91 5.92 20.49
C TYR A 154 6.78 5.02 19.93
N SER A 155 7.04 3.72 19.81
CA SER A 155 6.04 2.71 19.40
C SER A 155 4.81 2.62 20.32
N ALA A 156 4.90 3.14 21.54
CA ALA A 156 3.97 2.93 22.65
C ALA A 156 3.68 1.45 22.97
N ALA A 157 4.55 0.54 22.53
CA ALA A 157 4.51 -0.87 22.89
C ALA A 157 5.47 -1.16 24.06
N GLU A 158 5.43 -2.39 24.59
CA GLU A 158 6.35 -2.86 25.62
C GLU A 158 7.09 -4.13 25.19
N GLY A 159 8.25 -4.37 25.80
CA GLY A 159 9.05 -5.59 25.60
C GLY A 159 9.39 -5.87 24.13
N PRO A 160 9.23 -7.12 23.64
CA PRO A 160 9.57 -7.51 22.27
C PRO A 160 8.93 -6.65 21.16
N ALA A 161 7.73 -6.11 21.36
CA ALA A 161 7.07 -5.28 20.33
C ALA A 161 7.77 -3.92 20.18
N ALA A 162 8.20 -3.31 21.28
CA ALA A 162 8.98 -2.07 21.27
C ALA A 162 10.38 -2.27 20.67
N ALA A 163 10.97 -3.43 20.93
CA ALA A 163 12.25 -3.85 20.35
C ALA A 163 12.18 -4.03 18.83
N LEU A 164 11.14 -4.70 18.31
CA LEU A 164 10.93 -4.87 16.87
C LEU A 164 10.87 -3.55 16.12
N TYR A 165 10.20 -2.57 16.72
CA TYR A 165 10.09 -1.22 16.17
C TYR A 165 11.45 -0.53 16.09
N ALA A 166 12.21 -0.52 17.19
CA ALA A 166 13.52 0.09 17.24
C ALA A 166 14.54 -0.63 16.34
N ASP A 167 14.53 -1.96 16.30
CA ASP A 167 15.34 -2.77 15.38
C ASP A 167 15.08 -2.36 13.92
N SER A 168 13.82 -2.22 13.49
CA SER A 168 13.48 -1.78 12.13
C SER A 168 14.03 -0.39 11.79
N VAL A 169 13.87 0.59 12.68
CA VAL A 169 14.42 1.95 12.48
C VAL A 169 15.95 1.93 12.36
N PHE A 170 16.62 1.09 13.15
CA PHE A 170 18.07 0.95 13.08
C PHE A 170 18.56 0.18 11.85
N THR A 171 17.78 -0.76 11.32
CA THR A 171 18.04 -1.36 9.99
C THR A 171 17.96 -0.30 8.88
N PHE A 172 16.98 0.59 8.89
CA PHE A 172 16.90 1.70 7.92
C PHE A 172 18.09 2.66 8.01
N LEU A 173 18.67 2.85 9.20
CA LEU A 173 19.91 3.59 9.37
C LEU A 173 21.15 2.81 8.88
N ALA A 174 21.16 1.49 9.05
CA ALA A 174 22.24 0.62 8.62
C ALA A 174 22.34 0.56 7.09
N GLU A 175 21.21 0.29 6.44
CA GLU A 175 21.10 0.05 4.99
C GLU A 175 20.89 1.34 4.19
N GLY A 176 20.42 2.40 4.86
CA GLY A 176 20.01 3.65 4.23
C GLY A 176 18.58 3.61 3.68
N VAL A 177 18.06 4.79 3.36
CA VAL A 177 16.74 4.97 2.74
C VAL A 177 16.89 5.90 1.54
N ALA A 178 16.35 5.52 0.40
CA ALA A 178 16.15 6.41 -0.74
C ALA A 178 14.66 6.35 -1.13
N ALA A 179 13.93 7.42 -0.85
CA ALA A 179 12.48 7.47 -1.03
C ALA A 179 12.06 8.71 -1.83
N THR A 180 11.27 8.51 -2.88
CA THR A 180 10.65 9.60 -3.65
C THR A 180 9.26 9.88 -3.11
N VAL A 181 9.04 11.07 -2.55
CA VAL A 181 7.76 11.48 -1.95
C VAL A 181 6.87 12.24 -2.96
N SER A 182 5.63 12.51 -2.58
CA SER A 182 4.68 13.26 -3.42
C SER A 182 5.28 14.61 -3.87
N GLY A 183 5.26 14.86 -5.18
CA GLY A 183 5.93 16.03 -5.78
C GLY A 183 7.29 15.73 -6.41
N GLY A 184 7.86 14.54 -6.19
CA GLY A 184 9.11 14.08 -6.81
C GLY A 184 10.37 14.42 -6.01
N GLU A 185 10.23 15.02 -4.83
CA GLU A 185 11.30 15.23 -3.86
C GLU A 185 11.93 13.90 -3.45
N GLN A 186 13.26 13.88 -3.33
CA GLN A 186 14.02 12.71 -2.87
C GLN A 186 14.42 12.89 -1.40
N VAL A 187 13.93 12.02 -0.53
CA VAL A 187 14.37 11.94 0.86
C VAL A 187 15.41 10.82 0.97
N LEU A 188 16.65 11.22 1.22
CA LEU A 188 17.79 10.31 1.44
C LEU A 188 18.10 10.21 2.93
N VAL A 189 18.33 8.98 3.41
CA VAL A 189 19.07 8.67 4.63
C VAL A 189 20.31 7.88 4.20
N PRO A 190 21.53 8.41 4.32
CA PRO A 190 22.74 7.67 3.97
C PRO A 190 22.91 6.43 4.84
N SER A 191 23.34 5.32 4.23
CA SER A 191 23.72 4.11 4.97
C SER A 191 24.94 4.36 5.85
N ARG A 192 24.97 3.76 7.04
CA ARG A 192 26.07 3.89 8.00
C ARG A 192 26.15 2.71 8.94
N PRO A 193 27.35 2.33 9.44
CA PRO A 193 27.44 1.41 10.56
C PRO A 193 26.67 1.94 11.77
N VAL A 194 25.85 1.08 12.38
CA VAL A 194 25.16 1.34 13.66
C VAL A 194 25.46 0.22 14.65
N SER A 195 25.46 0.56 15.92
CA SER A 195 25.66 -0.34 17.06
C SER A 195 24.79 0.18 18.21
N PRO A 196 23.44 0.06 18.12
CA PRO A 196 22.51 0.67 19.06
C PRO A 196 22.77 0.29 20.51
N ASP A 197 22.73 1.28 21.42
CA ASP A 197 22.66 0.99 22.84
C ASP A 197 21.23 0.58 23.20
N LYS A 198 21.01 -0.73 23.22
CA LYS A 198 19.71 -1.31 23.53
C LYS A 198 19.30 -1.16 24.99
N GLY A 199 20.21 -0.81 25.91
CA GLY A 199 19.92 -0.64 27.33
C GLY A 199 19.03 -1.76 27.92
N ALA A 200 18.00 -1.37 28.69
CA ALA A 200 17.04 -2.30 29.28
C ALA A 200 16.16 -3.04 28.25
N VAL A 201 16.03 -2.54 27.02
CA VAL A 201 15.27 -3.20 25.95
C VAL A 201 15.94 -4.53 25.60
N SER A 202 17.28 -4.58 25.55
CA SER A 202 18.04 -5.83 25.32
C SER A 202 17.68 -6.99 26.26
N ALA A 203 17.26 -6.70 27.51
CA ALA A 203 16.83 -7.71 28.46
C ALA A 203 15.43 -8.28 28.14
N SER A 204 14.62 -7.57 27.37
CA SER A 204 13.34 -8.04 26.80
C SER A 204 13.45 -8.61 25.38
N ASP A 205 14.59 -8.45 24.69
CA ASP A 205 14.80 -8.81 23.28
C ASP A 205 14.93 -10.32 23.00
N VAL A 206 14.73 -11.19 23.99
CA VAL A 206 14.71 -12.64 23.76
C VAL A 206 13.36 -13.02 23.13
N TYR A 207 13.27 -12.80 21.82
CA TYR A 207 12.17 -13.29 21.00
C TYR A 207 12.08 -14.81 21.14
N ALA A 208 11.02 -15.29 21.79
CA ALA A 208 10.63 -16.69 21.68
C ALA A 208 10.33 -16.99 20.20
N GLN A 209 10.68 -18.18 19.72
CA GLN A 209 10.25 -18.63 18.41
C GLN A 209 8.81 -19.13 18.47
N SER A 210 8.07 -18.94 17.38
CA SER A 210 6.73 -19.48 17.19
C SER A 210 6.73 -21.01 17.34
N ALA A 211 5.71 -21.52 18.02
CA ALA A 211 5.51 -22.96 18.18
C ALA A 211 4.91 -23.63 16.93
N ASP A 212 4.25 -22.85 16.06
CA ASP A 212 3.53 -23.34 14.89
C ASP A 212 4.34 -23.18 13.59
N TYR A 213 5.09 -22.09 13.45
CA TYR A 213 5.96 -21.80 12.30
C TYR A 213 7.33 -21.31 12.80
N PRO A 214 8.33 -22.21 13.00
CA PRO A 214 9.59 -21.91 13.72
C PRO A 214 10.50 -20.81 13.16
N SER A 215 10.17 -20.23 11.99
CA SER A 215 10.86 -19.07 11.42
C SER A 215 10.23 -17.73 11.81
N ALA A 216 9.08 -17.73 12.49
CA ALA A 216 8.44 -16.52 13.01
C ALA A 216 8.77 -16.27 14.48
N ARG A 217 8.96 -15.00 14.84
CA ARG A 217 9.03 -14.57 16.24
C ARG A 217 7.66 -14.73 16.92
N TRP A 218 7.63 -14.95 18.22
CA TRP A 218 6.41 -15.02 19.02
C TRP A 218 6.25 -13.75 19.86
N VAL A 219 5.19 -12.97 19.60
CA VAL A 219 4.81 -11.79 20.38
C VAL A 219 3.30 -11.83 20.58
N PRO A 220 2.80 -12.31 21.74
CA PRO A 220 1.39 -12.65 21.92
C PRO A 220 0.47 -11.42 21.86
N ALA A 221 -0.70 -11.59 21.25
CA ALA A 221 -1.85 -10.71 21.41
C ALA A 221 -2.40 -10.75 22.85
N TYR A 222 -3.18 -9.74 23.23
CA TYR A 222 -3.92 -9.76 24.49
C TYR A 222 -4.90 -10.94 24.52
N SER A 223 -4.96 -11.67 25.63
CA SER A 223 -5.75 -12.90 25.77
C SER A 223 -7.28 -12.70 25.64
N GLY A 224 -7.77 -11.47 25.69
CA GLY A 224 -9.16 -11.12 25.42
C GLY A 224 -9.45 -10.68 23.98
N ASN A 225 -8.46 -10.63 23.08
CA ASN A 225 -8.60 -10.25 21.66
C ASN A 225 -8.68 -11.45 20.70
N PHE A 226 -8.83 -12.67 21.24
CA PHE A 226 -9.03 -13.90 20.47
C PHE A 226 -9.83 -14.92 21.30
N VAL A 227 -10.32 -15.99 20.66
CA VAL A 227 -10.95 -17.12 21.37
C VAL A 227 -9.97 -18.28 21.47
N VAL A 228 -9.76 -18.81 22.68
CA VAL A 228 -8.99 -20.04 22.90
C VAL A 228 -9.72 -21.24 22.29
N GLY A 229 -9.00 -22.04 21.51
CA GLY A 229 -9.55 -23.12 20.70
C GLY A 229 -10.26 -22.65 19.42
N ARG A 230 -10.74 -23.60 18.63
CA ARG A 230 -11.42 -23.39 17.34
C ARG A 230 -12.68 -24.22 17.23
N LYS A 231 -13.67 -23.72 16.49
CA LYS A 231 -14.98 -24.37 16.28
C LYS A 231 -15.11 -25.10 14.93
N ALA A 232 -14.19 -24.87 14.00
CA ALA A 232 -14.08 -25.58 12.73
C ALA A 232 -12.62 -25.97 12.47
N ALA A 233 -12.40 -26.85 11.48
CA ALA A 233 -11.06 -27.09 10.94
C ALA A 233 -10.51 -25.84 10.25
N ILE A 234 -9.19 -25.73 10.13
CA ILE A 234 -8.58 -24.72 9.24
C ILE A 234 -8.76 -25.21 7.80
N ASP A 235 -9.46 -24.43 6.99
CA ASP A 235 -9.62 -24.66 5.55
C ASP A 235 -9.23 -23.43 4.70
N LYS A 236 -8.86 -22.30 5.34
CA LYS A 236 -8.54 -21.04 4.65
C LYS A 236 -7.32 -20.31 5.20
N VAL A 237 -6.67 -19.55 4.32
CA VAL A 237 -5.77 -18.44 4.67
C VAL A 237 -6.42 -17.15 4.18
N VAL A 238 -6.50 -16.14 5.05
CA VAL A 238 -6.99 -14.81 4.70
C VAL A 238 -5.82 -13.83 4.73
N ILE A 239 -5.58 -13.19 3.60
CA ILE A 239 -4.57 -12.16 3.39
C ILE A 239 -5.19 -10.79 3.67
N HIS A 240 -4.52 -10.01 4.52
CA HIS A 240 -4.92 -8.66 4.90
C HIS A 240 -3.84 -7.64 4.59
N THR A 241 -4.21 -6.36 4.50
CA THR A 241 -3.27 -5.23 4.60
C THR A 241 -3.61 -4.42 5.84
N THR A 242 -2.63 -4.18 6.70
CA THR A 242 -2.81 -3.64 8.07
C THR A 242 -3.39 -2.23 8.12
N GLN A 243 -3.20 -1.42 7.07
CA GLN A 243 -3.45 0.02 7.07
C GLN A 243 -2.66 0.72 8.20
N GLY A 244 -1.38 0.34 8.36
CA GLY A 244 -0.48 0.77 9.43
C GLY A 244 0.88 0.03 9.47
N SER A 245 1.78 0.42 10.37
CA SER A 245 3.12 -0.17 10.51
C SER A 245 3.13 -1.56 11.18
N TYR A 246 4.21 -2.33 10.99
CA TYR A 246 4.37 -3.71 11.45
C TYR A 246 4.26 -3.84 12.97
N ALA A 247 5.11 -3.11 13.70
CA ALA A 247 5.09 -3.13 15.16
C ALA A 247 3.86 -2.40 15.73
N GLY A 248 3.32 -1.39 15.03
CA GLY A 248 2.05 -0.75 15.38
C GLY A 248 0.89 -1.73 15.36
N SER A 249 0.85 -2.64 14.37
CA SER A 249 -0.16 -3.70 14.26
C SER A 249 -0.06 -4.73 15.39
N ILE A 250 1.17 -5.20 15.68
CA ILE A 250 1.43 -6.13 16.80
C ILE A 250 1.03 -5.51 18.15
N SER A 251 1.40 -4.24 18.38
CA SER A 251 0.99 -3.45 19.55
C SER A 251 -0.54 -3.31 19.64
N TRP A 252 -1.23 -3.12 18.51
CA TRP A 252 -2.69 -3.03 18.47
C TRP A 252 -3.38 -4.33 18.91
N TYR A 253 -2.81 -5.50 18.62
CA TYR A 253 -3.35 -6.77 19.12
C TYR A 253 -3.14 -6.95 20.65
N GLN A 254 -2.21 -6.21 21.25
CA GLN A 254 -1.96 -6.19 22.69
C GLN A 254 -2.84 -5.19 23.45
N ASN A 255 -3.48 -4.25 22.74
CA ASN A 255 -4.43 -3.31 23.33
C ASN A 255 -5.76 -4.00 23.69
N PRO A 256 -6.18 -4.10 24.97
CA PRO A 256 -7.44 -4.75 25.34
C PRO A 256 -8.70 -4.03 24.85
N ALA A 257 -8.58 -2.78 24.39
CA ALA A 257 -9.68 -2.04 23.78
C ALA A 257 -9.84 -2.26 22.27
N SER A 258 -8.87 -2.91 21.60
CA SER A 258 -8.91 -3.06 20.13
C SER A 258 -9.91 -4.12 19.66
N GLN A 259 -10.10 -5.20 20.43
CA GLN A 259 -10.98 -6.32 20.09
C GLN A 259 -10.70 -6.91 18.70
N VAL A 260 -9.44 -6.91 18.28
CA VAL A 260 -8.96 -7.50 17.02
C VAL A 260 -7.61 -8.21 17.22
N SER A 261 -7.36 -9.24 16.41
CA SER A 261 -6.06 -9.93 16.35
C SER A 261 -5.92 -10.71 15.05
N ALA A 262 -4.68 -10.87 14.58
CA ALA A 262 -4.33 -11.83 13.54
C ALA A 262 -3.42 -12.94 14.09
N HIS A 263 -3.29 -14.03 13.34
CA HIS A 263 -2.35 -15.10 13.70
C HIS A 263 -0.92 -14.67 13.41
N TYR A 264 -0.68 -14.06 12.24
CA TYR A 264 0.64 -13.66 11.77
C TYR A 264 0.63 -12.24 11.19
N THR A 265 1.77 -11.54 11.32
CA THR A 265 2.04 -10.23 10.70
C THR A 265 3.39 -10.27 10.00
N ILE A 266 3.50 -9.60 8.85
CA ILE A 266 4.67 -9.63 7.96
C ILE A 266 5.16 -8.21 7.66
N ARG A 267 6.46 -7.98 7.91
CA ARG A 267 7.11 -6.68 7.70
C ARG A 267 7.42 -6.45 6.22
N SER A 268 7.17 -5.23 5.77
CA SER A 268 7.30 -4.82 4.37
C SER A 268 8.75 -4.69 3.92
N SER A 269 9.67 -4.27 4.79
CA SER A 269 11.07 -4.03 4.39
C SER A 269 11.86 -5.30 4.06
N ASP A 270 11.69 -6.36 4.84
CA ASP A 270 12.55 -7.55 4.85
C ASP A 270 11.78 -8.88 4.93
N GLY A 271 10.45 -8.83 5.06
CA GLY A 271 9.61 -10.03 5.17
C GLY A 271 9.64 -10.71 6.53
N GLU A 272 10.10 -10.05 7.60
CA GLU A 272 10.07 -10.59 8.96
C GLU A 272 8.66 -11.01 9.39
N VAL A 273 8.52 -12.24 9.91
CA VAL A 273 7.23 -12.80 10.34
C VAL A 273 7.14 -12.84 11.86
N THR A 274 6.07 -12.30 12.43
CA THR A 274 5.72 -12.46 13.85
C THR A 274 4.38 -13.16 13.97
N GLN A 275 4.29 -14.18 14.84
CA GLN A 275 3.04 -14.81 15.26
C GLN A 275 2.53 -14.15 16.56
N SER A 276 1.24 -13.81 16.59
CA SER A 276 0.57 -13.20 17.75
C SER A 276 -0.55 -14.06 18.35
N VAL A 277 -1.12 -15.00 17.59
CA VAL A 277 -2.12 -15.98 18.07
C VAL A 277 -1.74 -17.36 17.53
N LEU A 278 -1.77 -18.38 18.41
CA LEU A 278 -1.48 -19.77 18.03
C LEU A 278 -2.52 -20.28 17.03
N GLU A 279 -2.10 -21.11 16.07
CA GLU A 279 -2.97 -21.64 15.01
C GLU A 279 -4.08 -22.55 15.57
N LYS A 280 -3.91 -23.07 16.79
CA LYS A 280 -4.95 -23.83 17.51
C LYS A 280 -6.09 -22.97 18.09
N ASP A 281 -5.93 -21.66 18.10
CA ASP A 281 -6.87 -20.68 18.64
C ASP A 281 -7.50 -19.84 17.49
N THR A 282 -8.57 -19.10 17.81
CA THR A 282 -9.33 -18.32 16.83
C THR A 282 -9.04 -16.81 16.99
N ALA A 283 -8.11 -16.28 16.18
CA ALA A 283 -7.87 -14.85 16.07
C ALA A 283 -9.09 -14.10 15.49
N TRP A 284 -9.18 -12.79 15.70
CA TRP A 284 -10.32 -11.94 15.32
C TRP A 284 -9.93 -11.00 14.17
N HIS A 285 -10.02 -11.48 12.93
CA HIS A 285 -9.48 -10.80 11.74
C HIS A 285 -10.44 -10.69 10.53
N ALA A 286 -11.38 -11.62 10.34
CA ALA A 286 -12.26 -11.72 9.16
C ALA A 286 -13.70 -12.19 9.53
N GLY A 287 -14.25 -11.62 10.61
CA GLY A 287 -15.64 -11.82 11.02
C GLY A 287 -16.09 -13.29 11.12
N SER A 288 -17.03 -13.69 10.27
CA SER A 288 -17.58 -15.06 10.26
C SER A 288 -16.54 -16.14 9.89
N THR A 289 -15.51 -15.75 9.12
CA THR A 289 -14.49 -16.66 8.56
C THR A 289 -13.48 -17.13 9.60
N ASN A 290 -13.23 -16.32 10.65
CA ASN A 290 -12.27 -16.53 11.74
C ASN A 290 -12.17 -18.00 12.19
N SER A 291 -13.31 -18.65 12.42
CA SER A 291 -13.36 -20.02 12.97
C SER A 291 -12.78 -21.10 12.05
N SER A 292 -12.59 -20.82 10.76
CA SER A 292 -12.07 -21.73 9.74
C SER A 292 -10.79 -21.25 9.05
N SER A 293 -10.28 -20.07 9.39
CA SER A 293 -9.10 -19.47 8.75
C SER A 293 -7.90 -19.24 9.67
N VAL A 294 -6.74 -19.07 9.03
CA VAL A 294 -5.57 -18.35 9.57
C VAL A 294 -5.47 -16.99 8.87
N GLY A 295 -5.42 -15.90 9.65
CA GLY A 295 -5.25 -14.54 9.15
C GLY A 295 -3.78 -14.12 9.12
N ILE A 296 -3.32 -13.59 7.98
CA ILE A 296 -1.98 -13.06 7.76
C ILE A 296 -2.07 -11.58 7.37
N GLU A 297 -1.46 -10.73 8.19
CA GLU A 297 -1.46 -9.28 8.05
C GLU A 297 -0.17 -8.77 7.41
N HIS A 298 -0.29 -7.89 6.41
CA HIS A 298 0.83 -7.36 5.66
C HIS A 298 0.97 -5.87 5.94
N GLU A 299 2.14 -5.46 6.43
CA GLU A 299 2.44 -4.06 6.73
C GLU A 299 2.27 -3.16 5.50
N GLY A 300 1.39 -2.17 5.60
CA GLY A 300 1.31 -1.07 4.63
C GLY A 300 -0.09 -0.49 4.47
N TYR A 301 -0.31 0.18 3.33
CA TYR A 301 -1.56 0.85 3.00
C TYR A 301 -2.00 0.47 1.58
N VAL A 302 -3.29 0.15 1.42
CA VAL A 302 -3.87 -0.45 0.20
C VAL A 302 -3.80 0.42 -1.05
N ASP A 303 -3.64 1.73 -0.89
CA ASP A 303 -3.54 2.73 -1.96
C ASP A 303 -2.11 2.95 -2.47
N ASN A 304 -1.09 2.50 -1.73
CA ASN A 304 0.31 2.72 -2.06
C ASN A 304 1.03 1.38 -2.40
N PRO A 305 1.32 1.08 -3.68
CA PRO A 305 1.92 -0.19 -4.08
C PRO A 305 3.36 -0.40 -3.60
N ALA A 306 4.06 0.63 -3.13
CA ALA A 306 5.45 0.50 -2.68
C ALA A 306 5.62 -0.34 -1.40
N TRP A 307 4.53 -0.61 -0.67
CA TRP A 307 4.55 -1.48 0.51
C TRP A 307 4.63 -2.97 0.15
N TYR A 308 4.16 -3.39 -1.02
CA TYR A 308 4.11 -4.80 -1.42
C TYR A 308 5.44 -5.26 -2.02
N THR A 309 6.45 -5.39 -1.17
CA THR A 309 7.81 -5.76 -1.60
C THR A 309 7.93 -7.26 -1.89
N GLU A 310 8.95 -7.60 -2.67
CA GLU A 310 9.30 -9.00 -2.95
C GLU A 310 9.66 -9.80 -1.69
N ALA A 311 10.26 -9.15 -0.68
CA ALA A 311 10.59 -9.79 0.59
C ALA A 311 9.33 -10.16 1.38
N MET A 312 8.35 -9.24 1.45
CA MET A 312 7.04 -9.49 2.04
C MET A 312 6.32 -10.64 1.31
N TYR A 313 6.20 -10.57 -0.02
CA TYR A 313 5.51 -11.60 -0.81
C TYR A 313 6.14 -12.98 -0.62
N ARG A 314 7.47 -13.09 -0.63
CA ARG A 314 8.18 -14.37 -0.45
C ARG A 314 7.98 -14.97 0.94
N SER A 315 8.12 -14.17 2.00
CA SER A 315 7.92 -14.65 3.38
C SER A 315 6.47 -15.05 3.64
N SER A 316 5.51 -14.28 3.12
CA SER A 316 4.09 -14.61 3.16
C SER A 316 3.78 -15.90 2.39
N ALA A 317 4.36 -16.07 1.20
CA ALA A 317 4.18 -17.28 0.41
C ALA A 317 4.78 -18.52 1.09
N ALA A 318 5.94 -18.39 1.74
CA ALA A 318 6.54 -19.48 2.52
C ALA A 318 5.65 -19.91 3.70
N LEU A 319 5.11 -18.95 4.46
CA LEU A 319 4.14 -19.20 5.53
C LEU A 319 2.86 -19.86 4.99
N THR A 320 2.29 -19.35 3.91
CA THR A 320 1.08 -19.93 3.29
C THR A 320 1.32 -21.34 2.74
N LYS A 321 2.51 -21.64 2.20
CA LYS A 321 2.92 -23.00 1.82
C LYS A 321 3.00 -23.95 3.03
N HIS A 322 3.53 -23.49 4.14
CA HIS A 322 3.56 -24.24 5.41
C HIS A 322 2.15 -24.53 5.93
N LEU A 323 1.31 -23.51 6.03
CA LEU A 323 -0.10 -23.62 6.44
C LEU A 323 -0.88 -24.58 5.55
N ALA A 324 -0.73 -24.47 4.23
CA ALA A 324 -1.40 -25.34 3.27
C ALA A 324 -0.98 -26.80 3.40
N THR A 325 0.31 -27.06 3.68
CA THR A 325 0.82 -28.41 3.93
C THR A 325 0.30 -28.96 5.27
N ARG A 326 0.33 -28.15 6.33
CA ARG A 326 -0.05 -28.51 7.71
C ARG A 326 -1.54 -28.83 7.85
N TYR A 327 -2.40 -28.08 7.16
CA TYR A 327 -3.86 -28.19 7.26
C TYR A 327 -4.53 -28.77 6.01
N ASN A 328 -3.75 -29.22 5.02
CA ASN A 328 -4.26 -29.74 3.74
C ASN A 328 -5.19 -28.74 3.01
N ILE A 329 -4.79 -27.46 3.02
CA ILE A 329 -5.54 -26.38 2.35
C ILE A 329 -5.23 -26.42 0.85
N PRO A 330 -6.24 -26.52 -0.04
CA PRO A 330 -6.02 -26.36 -1.47
C PRO A 330 -5.42 -24.98 -1.78
N LYS A 331 -4.26 -24.94 -2.45
CA LYS A 331 -3.61 -23.69 -2.85
C LYS A 331 -4.32 -23.05 -4.06
N ASN A 332 -5.52 -22.54 -3.86
CA ASN A 332 -6.34 -21.86 -4.88
C ASN A 332 -7.15 -20.72 -4.27
N ARG A 333 -7.76 -19.88 -5.11
CA ARG A 333 -8.48 -18.66 -4.68
C ARG A 333 -9.82 -18.86 -3.99
N SER A 334 -10.30 -20.09 -3.80
CA SER A 334 -11.44 -20.34 -2.89
C SER A 334 -11.01 -20.66 -1.45
N HIS A 335 -9.70 -20.83 -1.21
CA HIS A 335 -9.15 -21.16 0.09
C HIS A 335 -8.03 -20.20 0.54
N ILE A 336 -7.26 -19.64 -0.39
CA ILE A 336 -6.35 -18.51 -0.17
C ILE A 336 -7.07 -17.26 -0.67
N ILE A 337 -7.61 -16.46 0.24
CA ILE A 337 -8.50 -15.33 -0.06
C ILE A 337 -7.99 -14.00 0.51
N GLY A 338 -8.42 -12.87 -0.04
CA GLY A 338 -8.32 -11.57 0.63
C GLY A 338 -9.45 -11.38 1.64
N HIS A 339 -9.31 -10.42 2.57
CA HIS A 339 -10.41 -10.06 3.47
C HIS A 339 -11.67 -9.64 2.69
N SER A 340 -11.51 -8.83 1.65
CA SER A 340 -12.58 -8.41 0.72
C SER A 340 -13.36 -9.55 0.04
N GLU A 341 -12.85 -10.79 0.07
CA GLU A 341 -13.49 -11.97 -0.51
C GLU A 341 -14.14 -12.87 0.56
N ALA A 342 -13.97 -12.53 1.84
CA ALA A 342 -14.55 -13.28 2.96
C ALA A 342 -16.08 -13.08 3.06
N PRO A 343 -16.86 -14.12 3.41
CA PRO A 343 -18.29 -13.98 3.64
C PRO A 343 -18.66 -12.95 4.71
N GLY A 344 -19.31 -11.87 4.27
CA GLY A 344 -19.72 -10.76 5.12
C GLY A 344 -18.63 -9.72 5.37
N ALA A 345 -17.58 -9.66 4.54
CA ALA A 345 -16.54 -8.64 4.62
C ALA A 345 -17.10 -7.21 4.58
N ASP A 346 -16.63 -6.40 5.52
CA ASP A 346 -16.85 -4.96 5.64
C ASP A 346 -15.61 -4.12 5.25
N HIS A 347 -14.48 -4.79 4.99
CA HIS A 347 -13.22 -4.20 4.54
C HIS A 347 -12.89 -4.57 3.08
N THR A 348 -12.01 -3.78 2.46
CA THR A 348 -11.64 -3.88 1.02
C THR A 348 -10.22 -4.39 0.77
N ASP A 349 -9.48 -4.75 1.81
CA ASP A 349 -8.10 -5.20 1.75
C ASP A 349 -7.99 -6.67 1.22
N PRO A 350 -6.81 -7.10 0.71
CA PRO A 350 -5.54 -6.37 0.58
C PRO A 350 -5.55 -5.30 -0.53
N GLY A 351 -6.68 -5.07 -1.20
CA GLY A 351 -6.87 -3.96 -2.11
C GLY A 351 -6.30 -4.17 -3.52
N PRO A 352 -6.40 -3.16 -4.41
CA PRO A 352 -6.14 -3.30 -5.84
C PRO A 352 -4.64 -3.42 -6.19
N ASN A 353 -3.76 -3.09 -5.25
CA ASN A 353 -2.30 -3.10 -5.45
C ASN A 353 -1.65 -4.44 -5.05
N TRP A 354 -2.41 -5.38 -4.48
CA TRP A 354 -1.92 -6.72 -4.17
C TRP A 354 -1.94 -7.61 -5.42
N ASP A 355 -0.77 -8.07 -5.86
CA ASP A 355 -0.62 -8.94 -7.03
C ASP A 355 -0.91 -10.40 -6.66
N TRP A 356 -2.18 -10.76 -6.83
CA TRP A 356 -2.64 -12.13 -6.66
C TRP A 356 -2.01 -13.13 -7.63
N ASN A 357 -1.57 -12.72 -8.83
CA ASN A 357 -0.94 -13.67 -9.75
C ASN A 357 0.46 -14.03 -9.26
N HIS A 358 1.26 -13.02 -8.92
CA HIS A 358 2.60 -13.19 -8.34
C HIS A 358 2.56 -13.96 -7.02
N TYR A 359 1.67 -13.59 -6.10
CA TYR A 359 1.54 -14.29 -4.82
C TYR A 359 1.16 -15.76 -4.99
N MET A 360 0.24 -16.06 -5.91
CA MET A 360 -0.21 -17.42 -6.15
C MET A 360 0.83 -18.25 -6.92
N GLU A 361 1.64 -17.64 -7.80
CA GLU A 361 2.83 -18.25 -8.38
C GLU A 361 3.85 -18.61 -7.29
N LEU A 362 4.16 -17.70 -6.37
CA LEU A 362 5.10 -17.93 -5.27
C LEU A 362 4.70 -19.06 -4.33
N ILE A 363 3.40 -19.34 -4.16
CA ILE A 363 2.94 -20.52 -3.40
C ILE A 363 2.80 -21.79 -4.25
N ASP A 364 3.10 -21.78 -5.55
CA ASP A 364 2.73 -22.82 -6.53
C ASP A 364 1.25 -23.21 -6.42
N GLY A 365 0.39 -22.19 -6.44
CA GLY A 365 -1.07 -22.29 -6.37
C GLY A 365 -1.77 -21.94 -7.68
N ASP A 366 -3.06 -22.20 -7.72
CA ASP A 366 -3.96 -21.80 -8.81
C ASP A 366 -4.47 -20.36 -8.57
N PRO A 367 -4.07 -19.36 -9.38
CA PRO A 367 -4.41 -17.95 -9.18
C PRO A 367 -5.89 -17.61 -9.42
N GLY A 368 -6.74 -18.57 -9.76
CA GLY A 368 -8.21 -18.53 -9.65
C GLY A 368 -8.93 -17.21 -9.97
N SER A 369 -9.32 -17.03 -11.22
CA SER A 369 -10.21 -15.96 -11.74
C SER A 369 -9.85 -14.48 -11.46
N GLY A 370 -8.60 -14.23 -11.04
CA GLY A 370 -7.84 -12.99 -11.23
C GLY A 370 -6.86 -12.98 -12.43
N GLY A 371 -6.26 -14.05 -12.93
CA GLY A 371 -6.13 -15.41 -12.38
C GLY A 371 -7.00 -16.50 -13.04
N ASP A 372 -7.85 -16.16 -14.01
CA ASP A 372 -8.73 -17.11 -14.73
C ASP A 372 -7.99 -18.01 -15.73
N GLY A 373 -6.67 -17.84 -15.87
CA GLY A 373 -5.89 -18.45 -16.95
C GLY A 373 -6.23 -17.91 -18.33
N LEU A 374 -7.01 -16.83 -18.44
CA LEU A 374 -7.52 -16.25 -19.69
C LEU A 374 -7.23 -14.75 -19.83
N THR A 375 -6.94 -14.06 -18.72
CA THR A 375 -6.67 -12.63 -18.64
C THR A 375 -5.16 -12.36 -18.78
N PHE A 376 -4.79 -11.57 -19.78
CA PHE A 376 -3.41 -11.14 -20.03
C PHE A 376 -3.35 -9.64 -20.34
N PRO A 377 -2.23 -8.95 -20.03
CA PRO A 377 -2.07 -7.52 -20.34
C PRO A 377 -2.10 -7.24 -21.85
N THR A 378 -1.64 -8.21 -22.66
CA THR A 378 -1.71 -8.22 -24.13
C THR A 378 -2.01 -9.64 -24.61
N TYR A 379 -2.70 -9.79 -25.75
CA TYR A 379 -2.94 -11.08 -26.40
C TYR A 379 -2.06 -11.18 -27.64
N THR A 380 -0.97 -11.94 -27.54
CA THR A 380 0.02 -12.08 -28.62
C THR A 380 -0.38 -13.21 -29.57
N THR A 381 0.16 -13.17 -30.79
CA THR A 381 -0.13 -14.17 -31.82
C THR A 381 0.34 -15.56 -31.39
N GLN A 382 -0.57 -16.53 -31.30
CA GLN A 382 -0.24 -17.93 -31.03
C GLN A 382 -0.34 -18.77 -32.30
N GLN A 383 0.64 -19.65 -32.53
CA GLN A 383 0.73 -20.50 -33.72
C GLN A 383 1.47 -21.81 -33.38
N SER A 384 1.59 -22.74 -34.32
CA SER A 384 2.35 -23.99 -34.11
C SER A 384 3.77 -23.72 -33.61
N GLY A 385 4.14 -24.36 -32.49
CA GLY A 385 5.42 -24.13 -31.81
C GLY A 385 5.40 -23.04 -30.74
N SER A 386 4.34 -22.22 -30.64
CA SER A 386 4.11 -21.38 -29.45
C SER A 386 3.95 -22.25 -28.21
N THR A 387 4.43 -21.76 -27.06
CA THR A 387 4.23 -22.38 -25.75
C THR A 387 3.86 -21.34 -24.68
N GLY A 388 3.32 -21.80 -23.56
CA GLY A 388 3.09 -20.98 -22.36
C GLY A 388 1.62 -20.62 -22.08
N PRO A 389 1.37 -19.70 -21.13
CA PRO A 389 0.03 -19.44 -20.59
C PRO A 389 -1.03 -19.05 -21.62
N GLN A 390 -0.68 -18.27 -22.64
CA GLN A 390 -1.63 -17.87 -23.68
C GLN A 390 -2.03 -19.04 -24.59
N VAL A 391 -1.16 -20.02 -24.81
CA VAL A 391 -1.53 -21.25 -25.52
C VAL A 391 -2.52 -22.08 -24.69
N LYS A 392 -2.27 -22.18 -23.38
CA LYS A 392 -3.18 -22.86 -22.44
C LYS A 392 -4.56 -22.20 -22.42
N ALA A 393 -4.62 -20.87 -22.50
CA ALA A 393 -5.85 -20.11 -22.65
C ALA A 393 -6.60 -20.39 -23.97
N VAL A 394 -5.88 -20.45 -25.10
CA VAL A 394 -6.46 -20.87 -26.40
C VAL A 394 -7.09 -22.25 -26.31
N GLN A 395 -6.34 -23.24 -25.80
CA GLN A 395 -6.82 -24.62 -25.64
C GLN A 395 -8.06 -24.68 -24.75
N THR A 396 -8.06 -23.95 -23.63
CA THR A 396 -9.18 -23.87 -22.68
C THR A 396 -10.43 -23.27 -23.33
N LEU A 397 -10.31 -22.15 -24.04
CA LEU A 397 -11.44 -21.48 -24.70
C LEU A 397 -12.03 -22.28 -25.87
N LEU A 398 -11.19 -23.04 -26.58
CA LEU A 398 -11.63 -23.93 -27.66
C LEU A 398 -12.36 -25.16 -27.12
N ASN A 399 -11.81 -25.80 -26.08
CA ASN A 399 -12.43 -26.96 -25.44
C ASN A 399 -13.78 -26.59 -24.78
N ALA A 400 -13.84 -25.46 -24.08
CA ALA A 400 -15.09 -24.94 -23.49
C ALA A 400 -16.17 -24.61 -24.54
N GLN A 401 -15.79 -24.46 -25.81
CA GLN A 401 -16.71 -24.25 -26.95
C GLN A 401 -16.86 -25.50 -27.84
N GLY A 402 -16.30 -26.66 -27.46
CA GLY A 402 -16.46 -27.93 -28.17
C GLY A 402 -15.60 -28.14 -29.42
N TYR A 403 -14.44 -27.47 -29.52
CA TYR A 403 -13.55 -27.54 -30.70
C TYR A 403 -12.38 -28.54 -30.58
N GLU A 404 -12.28 -29.33 -29.50
CA GLU A 404 -11.31 -30.43 -29.32
C GLU A 404 -9.84 -30.05 -29.57
N ALA A 405 -9.31 -29.09 -28.81
CA ALA A 405 -7.93 -28.59 -28.95
C ALA A 405 -6.85 -29.48 -28.32
N GLY A 406 -7.23 -30.62 -27.73
CA GLY A 406 -6.37 -31.49 -26.92
C GLY A 406 -6.33 -31.07 -25.44
N ALA A 407 -5.37 -31.59 -24.68
CA ALA A 407 -5.13 -31.16 -23.31
C ALA A 407 -4.73 -29.68 -23.26
N ALA A 408 -5.13 -28.95 -22.23
CA ALA A 408 -4.70 -27.58 -21.98
C ALA A 408 -3.31 -27.55 -21.34
N ASP A 409 -2.32 -28.06 -22.07
CA ASP A 409 -0.92 -28.25 -21.66
C ASP A 409 -0.02 -27.03 -21.92
N GLY A 410 -0.52 -26.02 -22.64
CA GLY A 410 0.25 -24.84 -23.01
C GLY A 410 1.25 -25.07 -24.14
N SER A 411 1.10 -26.14 -24.94
CA SER A 411 1.95 -26.43 -26.12
C SER A 411 1.12 -26.45 -27.40
N PHE A 412 1.41 -25.55 -28.35
CA PHE A 412 0.57 -25.37 -29.55
C PHE A 412 0.90 -26.45 -30.59
N GLY A 413 0.35 -27.64 -30.35
CA GLY A 413 0.51 -28.82 -31.20
C GLY A 413 -0.48 -28.91 -32.36
N PRO A 414 -0.43 -30.00 -33.15
CA PRO A 414 -1.32 -30.21 -34.29
C PRO A 414 -2.82 -30.22 -33.95
N MET A 415 -3.21 -30.78 -32.79
CA MET A 415 -4.62 -30.78 -32.35
C MET A 415 -5.13 -29.36 -32.10
N THR A 416 -4.36 -28.54 -31.38
CA THR A 416 -4.69 -27.13 -31.13
C THR A 416 -4.78 -26.34 -32.45
N LYS A 417 -3.88 -26.58 -33.42
CA LYS A 417 -3.97 -25.96 -34.76
C LYS A 417 -5.28 -26.33 -35.48
N SER A 418 -5.62 -27.62 -35.52
CA SER A 418 -6.86 -28.09 -36.15
C SER A 418 -8.11 -27.49 -35.50
N ALA A 419 -8.15 -27.44 -34.16
CA ALA A 419 -9.23 -26.81 -33.40
C ALA A 419 -9.39 -25.32 -33.74
N VAL A 420 -8.27 -24.57 -33.81
CA VAL A 420 -8.27 -23.16 -34.24
C VAL A 420 -8.82 -23.02 -35.67
N GLN A 421 -8.44 -23.89 -36.61
CA GLN A 421 -8.96 -23.84 -37.98
C GLN A 421 -10.46 -24.14 -38.08
N VAL A 422 -10.99 -25.07 -37.26
CA VAL A 422 -12.43 -25.35 -37.20
C VAL A 422 -13.18 -24.17 -36.57
N PHE A 423 -12.67 -23.59 -35.49
CA PHE A 423 -13.21 -22.38 -34.87
C PHE A 423 -13.24 -21.20 -35.85
N GLN A 424 -12.14 -20.94 -36.56
CA GLN A 424 -12.05 -19.87 -37.56
C GLN A 424 -13.10 -20.02 -38.65
N LYS A 425 -13.26 -21.23 -39.22
CA LYS A 425 -14.33 -21.53 -40.20
C LYS A 425 -15.73 -21.27 -39.63
N ALA A 426 -16.00 -21.73 -38.40
CA ALA A 426 -17.28 -21.52 -37.73
C ALA A 426 -17.58 -20.04 -37.43
N ARG A 427 -16.55 -19.19 -37.30
CA ARG A 427 -16.67 -17.73 -37.12
C ARG A 427 -16.52 -16.94 -38.42
N THR A 428 -16.44 -17.59 -39.59
CA THR A 428 -16.19 -16.95 -40.91
C THR A 428 -14.88 -16.13 -40.97
N LEU A 429 -13.89 -16.51 -40.16
CA LEU A 429 -12.53 -15.98 -40.19
C LEU A 429 -11.68 -16.75 -41.21
N GLU A 430 -10.54 -16.16 -41.59
CA GLU A 430 -9.50 -16.88 -42.33
C GLU A 430 -8.99 -18.07 -41.50
N ALA A 431 -8.97 -19.26 -42.10
CA ALA A 431 -8.74 -20.52 -41.40
C ALA A 431 -7.27 -20.98 -41.47
N ASP A 432 -6.35 -20.07 -41.14
CA ASP A 432 -4.90 -20.27 -41.21
C ASP A 432 -4.34 -21.17 -40.07
N GLY A 433 -5.09 -21.31 -38.97
CA GLY A 433 -4.66 -22.00 -37.75
C GLY A 433 -3.85 -21.13 -36.79
N THR A 434 -3.87 -19.81 -36.97
CA THR A 434 -3.14 -18.82 -36.17
C THR A 434 -4.10 -18.01 -35.31
N VAL A 435 -3.82 -17.91 -34.01
CA VAL A 435 -4.59 -17.08 -33.09
C VAL A 435 -4.02 -15.67 -33.05
N GLY A 436 -4.34 -14.89 -34.09
CA GLY A 436 -4.11 -13.44 -34.11
C GLY A 436 -5.23 -12.65 -33.40
N PRO A 437 -5.17 -11.30 -33.38
CA PRO A 437 -6.09 -10.44 -32.63
C PRO A 437 -7.59 -10.68 -32.92
N LYS A 438 -7.97 -10.95 -34.18
CA LYS A 438 -9.35 -11.27 -34.57
C LYS A 438 -9.83 -12.59 -33.96
N THR A 439 -8.99 -13.62 -34.01
CA THR A 439 -9.27 -14.94 -33.44
C THR A 439 -9.37 -14.85 -31.91
N TRP A 440 -8.46 -14.10 -31.27
CA TRP A 440 -8.51 -13.82 -29.84
C TRP A 440 -9.79 -13.11 -29.41
N MET A 441 -10.16 -12.02 -30.08
CA MET A 441 -11.38 -11.26 -29.78
C MET A 441 -12.64 -12.13 -29.93
N ALA A 442 -12.72 -12.97 -30.96
CA ALA A 442 -13.83 -13.89 -31.17
C ALA A 442 -13.87 -15.04 -30.14
N LEU A 443 -12.71 -15.59 -29.75
CA LEU A 443 -12.61 -16.62 -28.70
C LEU A 443 -13.04 -16.07 -27.34
N LEU A 444 -12.49 -14.91 -26.96
CA LEU A 444 -12.74 -14.27 -25.68
C LEU A 444 -14.18 -13.81 -25.55
N SER A 445 -14.79 -13.22 -26.58
CA SER A 445 -16.16 -12.69 -26.50
C SER A 445 -17.29 -13.73 -26.58
N ALA A 446 -16.97 -15.03 -26.71
CA ALA A 446 -17.96 -16.07 -26.96
C ALA A 446 -18.96 -16.31 -25.80
N GLY A 447 -20.21 -16.62 -26.16
CA GLY A 447 -21.29 -16.97 -25.23
C GLY A 447 -22.43 -15.95 -25.23
N THR A 448 -23.09 -15.81 -24.08
CA THR A 448 -24.26 -14.93 -23.89
C THR A 448 -23.99 -13.46 -24.21
N THR A 449 -25.02 -12.73 -24.63
CA THR A 449 -24.91 -11.33 -25.09
C THR A 449 -25.75 -10.36 -24.25
N PRO A 450 -25.52 -10.28 -22.92
CA PRO A 450 -26.29 -9.38 -22.05
C PRO A 450 -26.05 -7.92 -22.40
N ALA A 451 -27.04 -7.06 -22.16
CA ALA A 451 -26.85 -5.62 -22.26
C ALA A 451 -25.93 -5.14 -21.13
N LEU A 452 -24.78 -4.54 -21.47
CA LEU A 452 -23.85 -3.97 -20.49
C LEU A 452 -23.72 -2.45 -20.67
N ALA A 453 -23.55 -1.74 -19.56
CA ALA A 453 -23.29 -0.31 -19.50
C ALA A 453 -22.52 0.02 -18.20
N LYS A 454 -22.09 1.28 -18.04
CA LYS A 454 -21.41 1.75 -16.84
C LYS A 454 -22.18 1.38 -15.56
N GLY A 455 -21.46 0.78 -14.59
CA GLY A 455 -22.03 0.25 -13.35
C GLY A 455 -22.45 -1.22 -13.40
N ALA A 456 -22.44 -1.88 -14.57
CA ALA A 456 -22.55 -3.34 -14.65
C ALA A 456 -21.28 -4.01 -14.11
N SER A 457 -21.42 -5.23 -13.59
CA SER A 457 -20.29 -6.04 -13.10
C SER A 457 -20.44 -7.54 -13.40
N GLY A 458 -19.37 -8.30 -13.15
CA GLY A 458 -19.33 -9.77 -13.23
C GLY A 458 -18.69 -10.32 -14.51
N GLU A 459 -18.79 -11.64 -14.71
CA GLU A 459 -18.03 -12.35 -15.74
C GLU A 459 -18.31 -11.90 -17.18
N ALA A 460 -19.52 -11.42 -17.49
CA ALA A 460 -19.82 -10.82 -18.79
C ALA A 460 -19.01 -9.54 -19.05
N VAL A 461 -18.70 -8.77 -18.00
CA VAL A 461 -17.86 -7.57 -18.07
C VAL A 461 -16.38 -7.96 -18.20
N LYS A 462 -15.87 -8.94 -17.44
CA LYS A 462 -14.52 -9.48 -17.67
C LYS A 462 -14.34 -10.00 -19.09
N ARG A 463 -15.36 -10.69 -19.61
CA ARG A 463 -15.37 -11.20 -20.98
C ARG A 463 -15.28 -10.07 -22.02
N LEU A 464 -16.04 -8.98 -21.81
CA LEU A 464 -15.96 -7.77 -22.62
C LEU A 464 -14.56 -7.13 -22.54
N GLN A 465 -14.02 -6.91 -21.34
CA GLN A 465 -12.74 -6.24 -21.11
C GLN A 465 -11.58 -7.01 -21.78
N ARG A 466 -11.51 -8.34 -21.61
CA ARG A 466 -10.54 -9.20 -22.31
C ARG A 466 -10.66 -9.09 -23.84
N ALA A 467 -11.88 -9.17 -24.37
CA ALA A 467 -12.12 -9.05 -25.82
C ALA A 467 -11.75 -7.66 -26.36
N LEU A 468 -12.01 -6.58 -25.63
CA LEU A 468 -11.60 -5.22 -25.99
C LEU A 468 -10.07 -5.05 -25.98
N THR A 469 -9.36 -5.64 -25.00
CA THR A 469 -7.89 -5.65 -24.99
C THR A 469 -7.32 -6.31 -26.25
N ALA A 470 -7.87 -7.46 -26.66
CA ALA A 470 -7.51 -8.10 -27.94
C ALA A 470 -7.92 -7.27 -29.17
N ALA A 471 -9.04 -6.54 -29.11
CA ALA A 471 -9.58 -5.74 -30.21
C ALA A 471 -8.79 -4.45 -30.49
N LEU A 472 -8.31 -3.80 -29.43
CA LEU A 472 -7.69 -2.47 -29.46
C LEU A 472 -6.16 -2.52 -29.41
N GLY A 473 -5.58 -3.64 -28.97
CA GLY A 473 -4.13 -3.76 -28.74
C GLY A 473 -3.64 -3.00 -27.50
N THR A 474 -4.53 -2.44 -26.70
CA THR A 474 -4.24 -1.70 -25.46
C THR A 474 -4.97 -2.34 -24.29
N THR A 475 -4.34 -2.40 -23.13
CA THR A 475 -4.88 -3.07 -21.93
C THR A 475 -6.12 -2.35 -21.40
N VAL A 476 -7.26 -3.04 -21.41
CA VAL A 476 -8.43 -2.71 -20.60
C VAL A 476 -8.39 -3.62 -19.38
N ASN A 477 -8.35 -3.04 -18.18
CA ASN A 477 -8.31 -3.82 -16.94
C ASN A 477 -9.52 -4.77 -16.88
N ALA A 478 -9.28 -6.05 -16.61
CA ALA A 478 -10.29 -7.11 -16.62
C ALA A 478 -10.84 -7.41 -15.21
N ASP A 479 -11.05 -6.35 -14.42
CA ASP A 479 -11.58 -6.38 -13.06
C ASP A 479 -13.05 -6.84 -12.96
N GLY A 480 -13.76 -6.95 -14.09
CA GLY A 480 -15.17 -7.30 -14.11
C GLY A 480 -16.08 -6.16 -13.68
N SER A 481 -15.60 -4.92 -13.63
CA SER A 481 -16.36 -3.72 -13.28
C SER A 481 -16.42 -2.74 -14.45
N PHE A 482 -17.62 -2.41 -14.93
CA PHE A 482 -17.80 -1.52 -16.07
C PHE A 482 -17.63 -0.06 -15.62
N GLY A 483 -16.38 0.34 -15.42
CA GLY A 483 -15.97 1.70 -15.06
C GLY A 483 -15.75 2.62 -16.28
N PRO A 484 -15.31 3.87 -16.04
CA PRO A 484 -15.04 4.85 -17.11
C PRO A 484 -14.02 4.38 -18.16
N ALA A 485 -12.99 3.63 -17.77
CA ALA A 485 -12.01 3.07 -18.69
C ALA A 485 -12.64 2.04 -19.65
N THR A 486 -13.54 1.18 -19.14
CA THR A 486 -14.28 0.22 -19.96
C THR A 486 -15.25 0.92 -20.90
N GLU A 487 -15.94 1.98 -20.45
CA GLU A 487 -16.81 2.80 -21.32
C GLU A 487 -16.02 3.45 -22.46
N THR A 488 -14.85 4.03 -22.16
CA THR A 488 -13.95 4.62 -23.17
C THR A 488 -13.53 3.57 -24.19
N ALA A 489 -13.11 2.37 -23.76
CA ALA A 489 -12.74 1.29 -24.66
C ALA A 489 -13.91 0.81 -25.54
N VAL A 490 -15.12 0.72 -25.00
CA VAL A 490 -16.34 0.40 -25.77
C VAL A 490 -16.61 1.47 -26.84
N ARG A 491 -16.53 2.77 -26.49
CA ARG A 491 -16.72 3.88 -27.44
C ARG A 491 -15.66 3.87 -28.55
N SER A 492 -14.40 3.61 -28.21
CA SER A 492 -13.31 3.47 -29.19
C SER A 492 -13.56 2.31 -30.15
N TYR A 493 -13.96 1.14 -29.64
CA TYR A 493 -14.30 -0.01 -30.49
C TYR A 493 -15.52 0.27 -31.38
N GLN A 494 -16.61 0.82 -30.83
CA GLN A 494 -17.81 1.21 -31.58
C GLN A 494 -17.48 2.17 -32.73
N THR A 495 -16.64 3.17 -32.47
CA THR A 495 -16.16 4.15 -33.47
C THR A 495 -15.38 3.45 -34.59
N GLY A 496 -14.39 2.61 -34.23
CA GLY A 496 -13.57 1.87 -35.20
C GLY A 496 -14.38 0.89 -36.07
N ARG A 497 -15.51 0.37 -35.57
CA ARG A 497 -16.41 -0.54 -36.30
C ARG A 497 -17.64 0.13 -36.92
N LYS A 498 -17.73 1.46 -36.90
CA LYS A 498 -18.86 2.25 -37.42
C LYS A 498 -20.22 1.83 -36.84
N LEU A 499 -20.23 1.46 -35.56
CA LEU A 499 -21.45 1.17 -34.78
C LEU A 499 -21.99 2.48 -34.16
N SER A 500 -23.18 2.40 -33.56
CA SER A 500 -23.67 3.47 -32.66
C SER A 500 -22.66 3.66 -31.51
N VAL A 501 -22.18 4.89 -31.30
CA VAL A 501 -21.16 5.20 -30.28
C VAL A 501 -21.84 5.66 -28.97
N ASP A 502 -22.63 4.77 -28.38
CA ASP A 502 -23.42 5.05 -27.18
C ASP A 502 -22.72 4.67 -25.86
N GLY A 503 -21.59 3.95 -25.92
CA GLY A 503 -20.86 3.46 -24.74
C GLY A 503 -21.51 2.25 -24.06
N LYS A 504 -22.52 1.63 -24.68
CA LYS A 504 -23.24 0.46 -24.18
C LYS A 504 -22.95 -0.75 -25.07
N VAL A 505 -22.92 -1.94 -24.48
CA VAL A 505 -22.70 -3.18 -25.24
C VAL A 505 -24.03 -3.88 -25.41
N GLY A 506 -24.64 -3.65 -26.58
CA GLY A 506 -25.85 -4.35 -27.05
C GLY A 506 -25.54 -5.44 -28.08
N PRO A 507 -26.56 -6.06 -28.69
CA PRO A 507 -26.41 -7.15 -29.64
C PRO A 507 -25.48 -6.85 -30.82
N ALA A 508 -25.49 -5.60 -31.33
CA ALA A 508 -24.61 -5.19 -32.43
C ALA A 508 -23.11 -5.19 -32.03
N THR A 509 -22.78 -4.69 -30.83
CA THR A 509 -21.41 -4.67 -30.32
C THR A 509 -20.91 -6.09 -29.99
N TRP A 510 -21.75 -6.92 -29.36
CA TRP A 510 -21.43 -8.33 -29.15
C TRP A 510 -21.22 -9.09 -30.46
N GLY A 511 -22.11 -8.90 -31.44
CA GLY A 511 -21.99 -9.54 -32.75
C GLY A 511 -20.72 -9.14 -33.52
N ALA A 512 -20.26 -7.89 -33.37
CA ALA A 512 -18.99 -7.44 -33.93
C ALA A 512 -17.78 -8.14 -33.26
N LEU A 513 -17.73 -8.15 -31.92
CA LEU A 513 -16.67 -8.82 -31.15
C LEU A 513 -16.61 -10.33 -31.49
N GLN A 514 -17.76 -11.02 -31.46
CA GLN A 514 -17.87 -12.47 -31.70
C GLN A 514 -17.60 -12.90 -33.14
N SER A 515 -17.65 -11.97 -34.11
CA SER A 515 -17.28 -12.21 -35.51
C SER A 515 -15.85 -11.74 -35.85
N GLY A 516 -15.04 -11.36 -34.86
CA GLY A 516 -13.66 -10.93 -35.08
C GLY A 516 -13.54 -9.63 -35.91
N LYS A 517 -14.59 -8.79 -35.92
CA LYS A 517 -14.68 -7.58 -36.76
C LYS A 517 -13.93 -6.38 -36.24
#